data_AF-A0A1Z8VQZ1-F1
#
_entry.id   AF-A0A1Z8VQZ1-F1
#
_cell.length_a   1.000
_cell.length_b   1.000
_cell.length_c   1.000
_cell.angle_alpha   90.00
_cell.angle_beta   90.00
_cell.angle_gamma   90.00
#
_symmetry.space_group_name_H-M   'P 1'
#
loop_
_entity.id
_entity.type
_entity.pdbx_description
1 polymer ?
#
loop_
_entity_poly.entity_id
_entity_poly.type
_entity_poly.pdbx_seq_one_letter_code
_entity_poly.pdbx_strand_id
1 'polypeptide(L)'
;MFALDLFEFNKKIKILDIGSAVISEEPIYKQLLKKKIAHLNLFDGDIRQIDKIKKEYGNQNVSVFDKFIFDGKKRKVHMGTVLGGMTSLYEPNEKALNFFNGFSHIGRIEKVKEIQTLKLDDIKDLDLIDFVKLDVQGAELTILECGQEKLKNTLALQLEVSFFNLYCNQPSFGHIDIWMRNKGFIPHCFLDVKKWSISPTIFNNDLRTPGKQLLEADIVYIKDPLKFEKLSNEQLLKSIIISNYCLKSIDLTVCYLIELEKRKVLPKNSYRKYMLNAKKLIN
;
A
#
# COMPACT_ATOMS: atom_id res chain seq x y z
N MET A 1 22.86 13.67 3.25
CA MET A 1 23.87 12.58 3.28
C MET A 1 23.13 11.26 3.12
N PHE A 2 23.43 10.46 2.10
CA PHE A 2 22.62 9.27 1.75
C PHE A 2 23.12 8.05 2.55
N ALA A 3 22.26 7.43 3.35
CA ALA A 3 22.63 6.21 4.07
C ALA A 3 23.07 5.07 3.13
N LEU A 4 22.55 5.05 1.89
CA LEU A 4 22.78 4.04 0.86
C LEU A 4 23.86 4.43 -0.18
N ASP A 5 24.89 5.18 0.21
CA ASP A 5 26.05 5.43 -0.65
C ASP A 5 27.01 4.20 -0.67
N LEU A 6 26.48 3.08 -1.17
CA LEU A 6 27.08 1.74 -1.15
C LEU A 6 27.11 1.09 -2.53
N PHE A 7 26.16 1.42 -3.39
CA PHE A 7 26.04 0.90 -4.74
C PHE A 7 25.32 1.92 -5.63
N GLU A 8 25.64 1.92 -6.91
CA GLU A 8 24.85 2.61 -7.92
C GLU A 8 23.69 1.71 -8.36
N PHE A 9 22.49 2.28 -8.48
CA PHE A 9 21.32 1.56 -8.96
C PHE A 9 20.57 2.38 -10.00
N ASN A 10 20.72 1.99 -11.27
CA ASN A 10 20.24 2.76 -12.42
C ASN A 10 18.83 2.34 -12.87
N LYS A 11 18.18 1.41 -12.15
CA LYS A 11 16.81 0.98 -12.44
C LYS A 11 15.82 1.71 -11.55
N LYS A 12 14.61 1.92 -12.07
CA LYS A 12 13.51 2.49 -11.28
C LYS A 12 12.79 1.41 -10.49
N ILE A 13 12.42 1.71 -9.25
CA ILE A 13 11.43 0.94 -8.49
C ILE A 13 10.06 1.16 -9.14
N LYS A 14 9.41 0.09 -9.57
CA LYS A 14 8.06 0.13 -10.14
C LYS A 14 7.04 0.07 -9.01
N ILE A 15 6.34 1.17 -8.80
CA ILE A 15 5.36 1.33 -7.71
C ILE A 15 3.97 1.29 -8.31
N LEU A 16 3.07 0.56 -7.67
CA LEU A 16 1.64 0.54 -7.94
C LEU A 16 0.92 1.12 -6.71
N ASP A 17 0.08 2.12 -6.91
CA ASP A 17 -0.80 2.67 -5.88
C ASP A 17 -2.23 2.70 -6.41
N ILE A 18 -3.12 1.91 -5.82
CA ILE A 18 -4.53 1.81 -6.20
C ILE A 18 -5.38 2.32 -5.04
N GLY A 19 -6.34 3.19 -5.37
CA GLY A 19 -7.03 4.01 -4.39
C GLY A 19 -6.22 5.25 -4.04
N SER A 20 -5.58 5.82 -5.07
CA SER A 20 -4.59 6.88 -4.90
C SER A 20 -5.18 8.27 -4.72
N ALA A 21 -6.36 8.38 -4.11
CA ALA A 21 -7.00 9.66 -3.85
C ALA A 21 -6.06 10.58 -3.06
N VAL A 22 -5.98 11.85 -3.47
CA VAL A 22 -5.10 12.81 -2.78
C VAL A 22 -5.76 13.22 -1.45
N ILE A 23 -5.27 12.60 -0.38
CA ILE A 23 -5.65 12.88 1.02
C ILE A 23 -4.49 13.56 1.76
N SER A 24 -4.68 13.92 3.02
CA SER A 24 -3.69 14.65 3.83
C SER A 24 -2.46 13.82 4.23
N GLU A 25 -2.46 12.51 3.98
CA GLU A 25 -1.37 11.61 4.35
C GLU A 25 -0.21 11.64 3.35
N GLU A 26 1.02 11.61 3.85
CA GLU A 26 2.21 11.53 3.02
C GLU A 26 2.53 10.06 2.68
N PRO A 27 2.52 9.63 1.40
CA PRO A 27 2.77 8.24 1.06
C PRO A 27 4.21 7.84 1.39
N ILE A 28 4.40 6.64 1.92
CA ILE A 28 5.72 6.15 2.37
C ILE A 28 6.75 6.06 1.23
N TYR A 29 6.31 5.99 -0.02
CA TYR A 29 7.20 5.96 -1.18
C TYR A 29 7.68 7.35 -1.67
N LYS A 30 7.23 8.46 -1.07
CA LYS A 30 7.54 9.82 -1.59
C LYS A 30 9.03 10.12 -1.69
N GLN A 31 9.85 9.55 -0.81
CA GLN A 31 11.31 9.72 -0.88
C GLN A 31 11.90 9.14 -2.17
N LEU A 32 11.33 8.07 -2.72
CA LEU A 32 11.76 7.50 -3.99
C LEU A 32 11.46 8.43 -5.17
N LEU A 33 10.30 9.12 -5.13
CA LEU A 33 9.92 10.12 -6.13
C LEU A 33 10.85 11.33 -6.09
N LYS A 34 11.12 11.87 -4.89
CA LYS A 34 12.05 13.00 -4.69
C LYS A 34 13.44 12.69 -5.25
N LYS A 35 13.88 11.43 -5.15
CA LYS A 35 15.17 10.95 -5.68
C LYS A 35 15.13 10.56 -7.16
N LYS A 36 13.95 10.57 -7.81
CA LYS A 36 13.74 10.16 -9.21
C LYS A 36 14.17 8.72 -9.51
N ILE A 37 14.12 7.84 -8.49
CA ILE A 37 14.50 6.42 -8.59
C ILE A 37 13.28 5.49 -8.61
N ALA A 38 12.07 6.04 -8.78
CA ALA A 38 10.85 5.27 -8.93
C ALA A 38 10.08 5.71 -10.18
N HIS A 39 9.28 4.78 -10.69
CA HIS A 39 8.17 5.05 -11.59
C HIS A 39 6.88 4.66 -10.87
N LEU A 40 5.93 5.59 -10.80
CA LEU A 40 4.71 5.45 -10.03
C LEU A 40 3.51 5.26 -10.96
N ASN A 41 2.74 4.20 -10.72
CA ASN A 41 1.49 3.91 -11.44
C ASN A 41 0.33 4.11 -10.47
N LEU A 42 -0.47 5.15 -10.71
CA LEU A 42 -1.58 5.59 -9.87
C LEU A 42 -2.89 5.17 -10.50
N PHE A 43 -3.74 4.49 -9.73
CA PHE A 43 -5.08 4.08 -10.15
C PHE A 43 -6.13 4.66 -9.22
N ASP A 44 -7.09 5.36 -9.81
CA ASP A 44 -8.33 5.70 -9.14
C ASP A 44 -9.49 5.63 -10.15
N GLY A 45 -10.56 4.90 -9.81
CA GLY A 45 -11.73 4.82 -10.68
C GLY A 45 -12.67 6.01 -10.53
N ASP A 46 -12.55 6.76 -9.43
CA ASP A 46 -13.34 7.96 -9.20
C ASP A 46 -12.72 9.14 -9.95
N ILE A 47 -13.33 9.48 -11.09
CA ILE A 47 -12.91 10.60 -11.94
C ILE A 47 -12.78 11.93 -11.18
N ARG A 48 -13.48 12.10 -10.05
CA ARG A 48 -13.38 13.29 -9.19
C ARG A 48 -11.97 13.49 -8.59
N GLN A 49 -11.17 12.43 -8.48
CA GLN A 49 -9.83 12.47 -7.91
C GLN A 49 -8.73 12.71 -8.95
N ILE A 50 -8.99 12.39 -10.23
CA ILE A 50 -7.95 12.32 -11.26
C ILE A 50 -7.21 13.64 -11.48
N ASP A 51 -7.92 14.76 -11.50
CA ASP A 51 -7.28 16.07 -11.69
C ASP A 51 -6.39 16.45 -10.51
N LYS A 52 -6.81 16.10 -9.28
CA LYS A 52 -6.01 16.32 -8.07
C LYS A 52 -4.76 15.45 -8.09
N ILE A 53 -4.90 14.18 -8.46
CA ILE A 53 -3.78 13.22 -8.57
C ILE A 53 -2.75 13.74 -9.57
N LYS A 54 -3.19 14.15 -10.78
CA LYS A 54 -2.28 14.70 -11.79
C LYS A 54 -1.58 15.98 -11.31
N LYS A 55 -2.29 16.84 -10.57
CA LYS A 55 -1.71 18.07 -10.01
C LYS A 55 -0.67 17.80 -8.93
N GLU A 56 -0.92 16.83 -8.06
CA GLU A 56 -0.04 16.48 -6.93
C GLU A 56 1.26 15.80 -7.42
N TYR A 57 1.13 14.81 -8.30
CA TYR A 57 2.26 13.97 -8.71
C TYR A 57 2.94 14.42 -10.01
N GLY A 58 2.26 15.24 -10.83
CA GLY A 58 2.75 15.66 -12.13
C GLY A 58 2.88 14.51 -13.14
N ASN A 59 3.67 14.72 -14.18
CA ASN A 59 3.79 13.79 -15.32
C ASN A 59 5.17 13.09 -15.41
N GLN A 60 6.14 13.46 -14.59
CA GLN A 60 7.50 12.91 -14.70
C GLN A 60 7.62 11.61 -13.89
N ASN A 61 7.84 10.48 -14.57
CA ASN A 61 7.93 9.14 -13.96
C ASN A 61 6.63 8.70 -13.27
N VAL A 62 5.49 9.20 -13.76
CA VAL A 62 4.17 8.94 -13.20
C VAL A 62 3.24 8.54 -14.35
N SER A 63 2.45 7.50 -14.13
CA SER A 63 1.37 7.06 -15.01
C SER A 63 0.08 7.08 -14.19
N VAL A 64 -0.95 7.77 -14.68
CA VAL A 64 -2.25 7.89 -13.99
C VAL A 64 -3.32 7.20 -14.82
N PHE A 65 -4.10 6.32 -14.18
CA PHE A 65 -5.14 5.51 -14.79
C PHE A 65 -6.48 5.76 -14.10
N ASP A 66 -7.50 6.08 -14.90
CA ASP A 66 -8.86 6.41 -14.45
C ASP A 66 -9.80 5.19 -14.43
N LYS A 67 -9.34 4.08 -13.85
CA LYS A 67 -9.99 2.77 -13.94
C LYS A 67 -10.20 2.13 -12.57
N PHE A 68 -11.37 1.53 -12.38
CA PHE A 68 -11.61 0.63 -11.25
C PHE A 68 -10.95 -0.72 -11.51
N ILE A 69 -9.98 -1.08 -10.67
CA ILE A 69 -9.31 -2.39 -10.72
C ILE A 69 -10.02 -3.35 -9.78
N PHE A 70 -10.41 -4.51 -10.28
CA PHE A 70 -11.10 -5.57 -9.54
C PHE A 70 -11.09 -6.90 -10.33
N ASP A 71 -12.25 -7.52 -10.56
CA ASP A 71 -12.41 -8.86 -11.13
C ASP A 71 -12.63 -8.90 -12.66
N GLY A 72 -12.65 -7.74 -13.32
CA GLY A 72 -12.88 -7.63 -14.75
C GLY A 72 -14.34 -7.75 -15.18
N LYS A 73 -15.29 -7.73 -14.24
CA LYS A 73 -16.73 -7.78 -14.55
C LYS A 73 -17.40 -6.43 -14.35
N LYS A 74 -18.63 -6.32 -14.84
CA LYS A 74 -19.53 -5.23 -14.44
C LYS A 74 -19.85 -5.35 -12.95
N ARG A 75 -19.65 -4.26 -12.22
CA ARG A 75 -19.89 -4.17 -10.78
C ARG A 75 -20.60 -2.87 -10.45
N LYS A 76 -21.38 -2.90 -9.37
CA LYS A 76 -21.87 -1.66 -8.76
C LYS A 76 -20.73 -1.05 -7.95
N VAL A 77 -20.44 0.22 -8.20
CA VAL A 77 -19.61 1.04 -7.34
C VAL A 77 -20.51 1.93 -6.50
N HIS A 78 -20.24 1.97 -5.19
CA HIS A 78 -20.93 2.80 -4.21
C HIS A 78 -20.04 4.01 -3.93
N MET A 79 -20.41 5.14 -4.53
CA MET A 79 -19.64 6.38 -4.43
C MET A 79 -20.15 7.18 -3.23
N GLY A 80 -19.31 7.33 -2.21
CA GLY A 80 -19.57 8.19 -1.07
C GLY A 80 -19.34 9.67 -1.36
N THR A 81 -19.56 10.47 -0.32
CA THR A 81 -19.33 11.91 -0.37
C THR A 81 -17.85 12.23 -0.64
N VAL A 82 -17.58 13.34 -1.32
CA VAL A 82 -16.20 13.77 -1.62
C VAL A 82 -15.39 13.99 -0.33
N LEU A 83 -16.03 14.50 0.72
CA LEU A 83 -15.40 14.72 2.03
C LEU A 83 -15.22 13.43 2.82
N GLY A 84 -16.12 12.46 2.65
CA GLY A 84 -16.04 11.16 3.31
C GLY A 84 -14.96 10.27 2.70
N GLY A 85 -14.62 10.46 1.44
CA GLY A 85 -13.54 9.72 0.77
C GLY A 85 -13.82 8.23 0.53
N MET A 86 -14.98 7.72 0.95
CA MET A 86 -15.33 6.30 0.87
C MET A 86 -15.98 5.97 -0.47
N THR A 87 -15.22 5.43 -1.42
CA THR A 87 -15.75 4.82 -2.64
C THR A 87 -15.34 3.35 -2.67
N SER A 88 -16.31 2.44 -2.77
CA SER A 88 -16.04 0.99 -2.74
C SER A 88 -16.87 0.23 -3.77
N LEU A 89 -16.32 -0.90 -4.23
CA LEU A 89 -17.02 -1.91 -5.03
C LEU A 89 -17.85 -2.86 -4.17
N TYR A 90 -17.66 -2.83 -2.84
CA TYR A 90 -18.53 -3.51 -1.90
C TYR A 90 -19.65 -2.58 -1.44
N GLU A 91 -20.80 -3.17 -1.15
CA GLU A 91 -21.94 -2.46 -0.59
C GLU A 91 -21.66 -2.14 0.88
N PRO A 92 -21.84 -0.89 1.34
CA PRO A 92 -21.66 -0.56 2.75
C PRO A 92 -22.63 -1.33 3.64
N ASN A 93 -22.15 -1.78 4.79
CA ASN A 93 -22.97 -2.42 5.80
C ASN A 93 -23.49 -1.35 6.76
N GLU A 94 -24.75 -0.94 6.61
CA GLU A 94 -25.34 0.12 7.45
C GLU A 94 -25.27 -0.19 8.95
N LYS A 95 -25.45 -1.46 9.36
CA LYS A 95 -25.33 -1.84 10.78
C LYS A 95 -23.90 -1.64 11.29
N ALA A 96 -22.91 -1.97 10.46
CA ALA A 96 -21.49 -1.76 10.78
C ALA A 96 -21.14 -0.28 10.84
N LEU A 97 -21.60 0.52 9.87
CA LEU A 97 -21.39 1.97 9.85
C LEU A 97 -22.04 2.65 11.06
N ASN A 98 -23.27 2.26 11.42
CA ASN A 98 -23.97 2.82 12.57
C ASN A 98 -23.37 2.39 13.93
N PHE A 99 -22.52 1.36 13.95
CA PHE A 99 -21.82 0.93 15.17
C PHE A 99 -20.74 1.93 15.60
N PHE A 100 -20.20 2.73 14.67
CA PHE A 100 -19.13 3.68 14.93
C PHE A 100 -19.59 5.14 14.81
N ASN A 101 -19.03 6.00 15.65
CA ASN A 101 -19.37 7.44 15.62
C ASN A 101 -19.10 8.06 14.24
N GLY A 102 -20.08 8.80 13.72
CA GLY A 102 -19.95 9.58 12.49
C GLY A 102 -19.97 8.77 11.19
N PHE A 103 -19.79 7.45 11.23
CA PHE A 103 -19.72 6.62 10.02
C PHE A 103 -21.03 6.54 9.24
N SER A 104 -22.17 6.74 9.89
CA SER A 104 -23.47 6.91 9.20
C SER A 104 -23.50 8.11 8.26
N HIS A 105 -22.71 9.15 8.55
CA HIS A 105 -22.56 10.32 7.69
C HIS A 105 -21.37 10.20 6.73
N ILE A 106 -20.21 9.74 7.23
CA ILE A 106 -18.97 9.59 6.44
C ILE A 106 -19.16 8.54 5.33
N GLY A 107 -19.73 7.39 5.67
CA GLY A 107 -20.01 6.28 4.75
C GLY A 107 -21.30 6.44 3.94
N ARG A 108 -21.93 7.62 3.97
CA ARG A 108 -23.16 7.87 3.21
C ARG A 108 -22.88 7.81 1.71
N ILE A 109 -23.64 6.97 1.01
CA ILE A 109 -23.57 6.84 -0.45
C ILE A 109 -24.36 7.95 -1.12
N GLU A 110 -23.71 8.69 -2.01
CA GLU A 110 -24.35 9.71 -2.85
C GLU A 110 -24.85 9.13 -4.16
N LYS A 111 -24.12 8.15 -4.70
CA LYS A 111 -24.43 7.60 -6.02
C LYS A 111 -23.97 6.16 -6.13
N VAL A 112 -24.82 5.33 -6.72
CA VAL A 112 -24.46 3.98 -7.16
C VAL A 112 -24.40 3.99 -8.68
N LYS A 113 -23.32 3.44 -9.25
CA LYS A 113 -23.16 3.29 -10.71
C LYS A 113 -22.79 1.86 -11.05
N GLU A 114 -23.30 1.34 -12.15
CA GLU A 114 -22.71 0.16 -12.77
C GLU A 114 -21.49 0.60 -13.61
N ILE A 115 -20.34 -0.01 -13.34
CA ILE A 115 -19.09 0.25 -14.06
C ILE A 115 -18.47 -1.07 -14.50
N GLN A 116 -17.71 -1.03 -15.59
CA GLN A 116 -16.86 -2.13 -16.01
C GLN A 116 -15.53 -2.04 -15.25
N THR A 117 -15.20 -3.04 -14.45
CA THR A 117 -13.88 -3.13 -13.80
C THR A 117 -12.85 -3.77 -14.73
N LEU A 118 -11.57 -3.61 -14.43
CA LEU A 118 -10.48 -4.33 -15.11
C LEU A 118 -9.73 -5.20 -14.10
N LYS A 119 -9.26 -6.37 -14.54
CA LYS A 119 -8.25 -7.09 -13.76
C LYS A 119 -6.92 -6.38 -13.87
N LEU A 120 -6.12 -6.42 -12.81
CA LEU A 120 -4.79 -5.84 -12.82
C LEU A 120 -3.91 -6.51 -13.89
N ASP A 121 -4.04 -7.82 -14.07
CA ASP A 121 -3.28 -8.58 -15.08
C ASP A 121 -3.59 -8.20 -16.52
N ASP A 122 -4.78 -7.66 -16.79
CA ASP A 122 -5.23 -7.30 -18.15
C ASP A 122 -4.72 -5.92 -18.61
N ILE A 123 -4.00 -5.19 -17.76
CA ILE A 123 -3.50 -3.85 -18.07
C ILE A 123 -2.22 -3.95 -18.91
N LYS A 124 -2.33 -3.61 -20.19
CA LYS A 124 -1.22 -3.75 -21.16
C LYS A 124 -0.03 -2.86 -20.83
N ASP A 125 -0.28 -1.58 -20.53
CA ASP A 125 0.76 -0.57 -20.29
C ASP A 125 1.26 -0.53 -18.84
N LEU A 126 1.06 -1.61 -18.09
CA LEU A 126 1.54 -1.76 -16.72
C LEU A 126 2.71 -2.76 -16.68
N ASP A 127 3.88 -2.29 -16.26
CA ASP A 127 5.05 -3.15 -16.04
C ASP A 127 4.86 -4.10 -14.85
N LEU A 128 5.80 -5.01 -14.65
CA LEU A 128 5.88 -5.77 -13.40
C LEU A 128 6.18 -4.83 -12.22
N ILE A 129 5.54 -5.12 -11.09
CA ILE A 129 5.53 -4.23 -9.93
C ILE A 129 6.47 -4.72 -8.84
N ASP A 130 7.28 -3.80 -8.30
CA ASP A 130 8.21 -4.06 -7.21
C ASP A 130 7.59 -3.76 -5.83
N PHE A 131 6.78 -2.70 -5.74
CA PHE A 131 6.14 -2.24 -4.50
C PHE A 131 4.68 -1.85 -4.75
N VAL A 132 3.78 -2.31 -3.87
CA VAL A 132 2.33 -2.06 -3.98
C VAL A 132 1.84 -1.27 -2.77
N LYS A 133 0.98 -0.29 -2.98
CA LYS A 133 0.07 0.27 -1.99
C LYS A 133 -1.36 0.02 -2.45
N LEU A 134 -2.20 -0.60 -1.62
CA LEU A 134 -3.64 -0.71 -1.83
C LEU A 134 -4.39 -0.10 -0.65
N ASP A 135 -5.26 0.85 -0.97
CA ASP A 135 -6.24 1.43 -0.05
C ASP A 135 -7.53 1.63 -0.85
N VAL A 136 -8.28 0.54 -1.01
CA VAL A 136 -9.40 0.46 -1.97
C VAL A 136 -10.69 0.06 -1.25
N GLN A 137 -10.76 0.35 0.04
CA GLN A 137 -11.96 0.24 0.84
C GLN A 137 -12.59 -1.16 0.77
N GLY A 138 -11.74 -2.20 0.89
CA GLY A 138 -12.16 -3.61 0.99
C GLY A 138 -11.88 -4.46 -0.25
N ALA A 139 -11.49 -3.87 -1.38
CA ALA A 139 -11.19 -4.60 -2.62
C ALA A 139 -9.78 -5.18 -2.72
N GLU A 140 -8.96 -5.07 -1.67
CA GLU A 140 -7.54 -5.42 -1.67
C GLU A 140 -7.33 -6.87 -2.11
N LEU A 141 -8.02 -7.82 -1.48
CA LEU A 141 -7.82 -9.25 -1.76
C LEU A 141 -8.16 -9.62 -3.21
N THR A 142 -9.30 -9.16 -3.72
CA THR A 142 -9.72 -9.50 -5.10
C THR A 142 -8.78 -8.89 -6.14
N ILE A 143 -8.29 -7.67 -5.90
CA ILE A 143 -7.27 -7.04 -6.77
C ILE A 143 -5.99 -7.87 -6.78
N LEU A 144 -5.52 -8.30 -5.60
CA LEU A 144 -4.34 -9.15 -5.48
C LEU A 144 -4.51 -10.50 -6.19
N GLU A 145 -5.68 -11.12 -6.08
CA GLU A 145 -6.02 -12.38 -6.77
C GLU A 145 -6.04 -12.24 -8.30
N CYS A 146 -6.52 -11.10 -8.79
CA CYS A 146 -6.62 -10.78 -10.22
C CYS A 146 -5.38 -10.07 -10.80
N GLY A 147 -4.29 -10.02 -10.02
CA GLY A 147 -3.05 -9.32 -10.36
C GLY A 147 -1.79 -10.18 -10.26
N GLN A 148 -1.92 -11.51 -10.23
CA GLN A 148 -0.81 -12.40 -9.92
C GLN A 148 0.34 -12.29 -10.93
N GLU A 149 0.04 -12.09 -12.21
CA GLU A 149 1.08 -11.96 -13.23
C GLU A 149 1.84 -10.63 -13.14
N LYS A 150 1.15 -9.52 -12.88
CA LYS A 150 1.78 -8.20 -12.70
C LYS A 150 2.53 -8.08 -11.39
N LEU A 151 2.07 -8.80 -10.35
CA LEU A 151 2.61 -8.75 -8.99
C LEU A 151 3.63 -9.86 -8.69
N LYS A 152 3.97 -10.73 -9.65
CA LYS A 152 4.89 -11.87 -9.40
C LYS A 152 6.28 -11.46 -8.89
N ASN A 153 6.74 -10.27 -9.25
CA ASN A 153 8.03 -9.72 -8.82
C ASN A 153 7.94 -8.80 -7.60
N THR A 154 6.75 -8.61 -7.03
CA THR A 154 6.55 -7.70 -5.91
C THR A 154 7.35 -8.14 -4.68
N LEU A 155 8.01 -7.17 -4.06
CA LEU A 155 8.96 -7.36 -2.96
C LEU A 155 8.35 -6.96 -1.62
N ALA A 156 7.50 -5.94 -1.63
CA ALA A 156 6.75 -5.49 -0.47
C ALA A 156 5.39 -4.90 -0.88
N LEU A 157 4.44 -4.91 0.06
CA LEU A 157 3.11 -4.34 -0.11
C LEU A 157 2.71 -3.58 1.15
N GLN A 158 2.13 -2.38 1.01
CA GLN A 158 1.31 -1.74 2.03
C GLN A 158 -0.16 -2.02 1.70
N LEU A 159 -0.90 -2.56 2.65
CA LEU A 159 -2.32 -2.84 2.49
C LEU A 159 -3.10 -2.20 3.64
N GLU A 160 -4.22 -1.56 3.35
CA GLU A 160 -5.25 -1.31 4.35
C GLU A 160 -6.02 -2.62 4.62
N VAL A 161 -6.11 -3.01 5.89
CA VAL A 161 -6.79 -4.24 6.32
C VAL A 161 -7.84 -3.93 7.37
N SER A 162 -8.99 -4.57 7.28
CA SER A 162 -10.10 -4.35 8.23
C SER A 162 -10.14 -5.41 9.33
N PHE A 163 -10.19 -4.96 10.58
CA PHE A 163 -10.52 -5.78 11.73
C PHE A 163 -12.04 -5.84 11.95
N PHE A 164 -12.73 -4.75 11.60
CA PHE A 164 -14.17 -4.65 11.60
C PHE A 164 -14.64 -4.23 10.21
N ASN A 165 -15.39 -5.11 9.55
CA ASN A 165 -15.78 -4.89 8.15
C ASN A 165 -16.90 -3.84 8.06
N LEU A 166 -16.61 -2.74 7.39
CA LEU A 166 -17.59 -1.68 7.12
C LEU A 166 -18.46 -1.97 5.88
N TYR A 167 -18.05 -2.93 5.06
CA TYR A 167 -18.76 -3.32 3.84
C TYR A 167 -19.21 -4.79 3.89
N CYS A 168 -20.32 -5.09 3.22
CA CYS A 168 -20.87 -6.43 3.08
C CYS A 168 -19.91 -7.33 2.30
N ASN A 169 -19.61 -8.52 2.83
CA ASN A 169 -18.69 -9.51 2.22
C ASN A 169 -17.25 -9.00 2.00
N GLN A 170 -16.85 -7.94 2.69
CA GLN A 170 -15.47 -7.47 2.71
C GLN A 170 -14.53 -8.55 3.28
N PRO A 171 -13.35 -8.80 2.67
CA PRO A 171 -12.31 -9.61 3.29
C PRO A 171 -11.78 -8.95 4.57
N SER A 172 -11.72 -9.71 5.66
CA SER A 172 -11.08 -9.25 6.91
C SER A 172 -9.55 -9.40 6.84
N PHE A 173 -8.85 -8.80 7.81
CA PHE A 173 -7.40 -8.97 8.00
C PHE A 173 -6.97 -10.45 7.96
N GLY A 174 -7.72 -11.34 8.62
CA GLY A 174 -7.39 -12.77 8.62
C GLY A 174 -7.43 -13.42 7.23
N HIS A 175 -8.37 -13.03 6.37
CA HIS A 175 -8.43 -13.53 5.00
C HIS A 175 -7.24 -13.04 4.17
N ILE A 176 -6.90 -11.75 4.29
CA ILE A 176 -5.76 -11.15 3.61
C ILE A 176 -4.45 -11.79 4.09
N ASP A 177 -4.26 -11.97 5.40
CA ASP A 177 -3.03 -12.53 5.96
C ASP A 177 -2.78 -13.97 5.49
N ILE A 178 -3.81 -14.82 5.50
CA ILE A 178 -3.72 -16.20 4.98
C ILE A 178 -3.30 -16.18 3.51
N TRP A 179 -3.92 -15.32 2.70
CA TRP A 179 -3.57 -15.21 1.28
C TRP A 179 -2.13 -14.74 1.08
N MET A 180 -1.71 -13.69 1.78
CA MET A 180 -0.36 -13.12 1.69
C MET A 180 0.70 -14.17 2.05
N ARG A 181 0.48 -14.93 3.13
CA ARG A 181 1.38 -16.02 3.54
C ARG A 181 1.47 -17.13 2.49
N ASN A 182 0.34 -17.51 1.90
CA ASN A 182 0.31 -18.49 0.80
C ASN A 182 1.10 -18.00 -0.43
N LYS A 183 1.25 -16.69 -0.63
CA LYS A 183 2.09 -16.09 -1.68
C LYS A 183 3.55 -15.83 -1.26
N GLY A 184 3.95 -16.32 -0.09
CA GLY A 184 5.32 -16.24 0.42
C GLY A 184 5.69 -14.88 1.01
N PHE A 185 4.70 -14.08 1.41
CA PHE A 185 4.90 -12.85 2.15
C PHE A 185 4.67 -13.07 3.65
N ILE A 186 5.31 -12.24 4.48
CA ILE A 186 5.07 -12.20 5.92
C ILE A 186 4.72 -10.76 6.34
N PRO A 187 3.89 -10.57 7.38
CA PRO A 187 3.68 -9.25 7.94
C PRO A 187 4.99 -8.76 8.57
N HIS A 188 5.38 -7.53 8.24
CA HIS A 188 6.62 -6.90 8.70
C HIS A 188 6.36 -5.91 9.84
N CYS A 189 5.43 -4.97 9.63
CA CYS A 189 5.05 -3.97 10.62
C CYS A 189 3.67 -3.37 10.32
N PHE A 190 3.04 -2.78 11.33
CA PHE A 190 1.94 -1.84 11.15
C PHE A 190 2.51 -0.43 11.02
N LEU A 191 2.04 0.31 10.02
CA LEU A 191 2.31 1.74 9.87
C LEU A 191 1.37 2.56 10.74
N ASP A 192 0.09 2.15 10.76
CA ASP A 192 -0.92 2.68 11.65
C ASP A 192 -1.91 1.59 12.04
N VAL A 193 -2.48 1.70 13.25
CA VAL A 193 -3.55 0.84 13.74
C VAL A 193 -4.70 1.73 14.18
N LYS A 194 -5.70 1.83 13.32
CA LYS A 194 -6.82 2.72 13.50
C LYS A 194 -7.84 2.07 14.44
N LYS A 195 -8.11 2.77 15.53
CA LYS A 195 -9.20 2.48 16.45
C LYS A 195 -10.29 3.50 16.23
N TRP A 196 -11.51 3.17 16.61
CA TRP A 196 -12.62 4.11 16.59
C TRP A 196 -13.54 3.95 17.79
N SER A 197 -14.31 4.99 18.07
CA SER A 197 -15.28 5.00 19.17
C SER A 197 -16.59 4.35 18.73
N ILE A 198 -17.07 3.41 19.56
CA ILE A 198 -18.38 2.78 19.40
C ILE A 198 -19.45 3.83 19.68
N SER A 199 -20.46 3.91 18.82
CA SER A 199 -21.56 4.85 18.97
C SER A 199 -22.44 4.51 20.18
N PRO A 200 -22.94 5.50 20.95
CA PRO A 200 -22.77 6.96 20.78
C PRO A 200 -21.67 7.56 21.68
N THR A 201 -20.66 6.81 22.11
CA THR A 201 -19.68 7.28 23.12
C THR A 201 -18.73 8.34 22.54
N ILE A 202 -18.75 9.57 23.07
CA ILE A 202 -17.86 10.67 22.64
C ILE A 202 -16.82 10.94 23.74
N PHE A 203 -15.55 10.98 23.35
CA PHE A 203 -14.43 11.36 24.22
C PHE A 203 -13.94 12.75 23.87
N ASN A 204 -13.55 13.56 24.86
CA ASN A 204 -12.96 14.90 24.66
C ASN A 204 -13.76 15.83 23.71
N ASN A 205 -15.09 15.66 23.65
CA ASN A 205 -15.99 16.37 22.72
C ASN A 205 -15.60 16.23 21.23
N ASP A 206 -14.91 15.15 20.86
CA ASP A 206 -14.50 14.86 19.49
C ASP A 206 -14.92 13.46 19.07
N LEU A 207 -15.69 13.37 17.98
CA LEU A 207 -16.19 12.12 17.39
C LEU A 207 -15.07 11.21 16.88
N ARG A 208 -13.90 11.78 16.55
CA ARG A 208 -12.74 11.04 16.04
C ARG A 208 -11.78 10.60 17.13
N THR A 209 -11.94 11.10 18.36
CA THR A 209 -11.14 10.61 19.48
C THR A 209 -11.50 9.14 19.72
N PRO A 210 -10.56 8.20 19.53
CA PRO A 210 -10.90 6.79 19.46
C PRO A 210 -11.01 6.14 20.83
N GLY A 211 -11.93 5.18 20.94
CA GLY A 211 -11.98 4.23 22.05
C GLY A 211 -10.96 3.09 21.88
N LYS A 212 -11.32 1.90 22.37
CA LYS A 212 -10.47 0.70 22.26
C LYS A 212 -10.82 -0.24 21.10
N GLN A 213 -11.94 -0.03 20.41
CA GLN A 213 -12.36 -0.91 19.33
C GLN A 213 -11.46 -0.72 18.11
N LEU A 214 -10.86 -1.82 17.64
CA LEU A 214 -10.10 -1.84 16.38
C LEU A 214 -11.06 -1.68 15.20
N LEU A 215 -10.64 -0.91 14.21
CA LEU A 215 -11.36 -0.69 12.96
C LEU A 215 -10.57 -1.27 11.79
N GLU A 216 -9.43 -0.68 11.50
CA GLU A 216 -8.57 -0.99 10.35
C GLU A 216 -7.10 -0.74 10.70
N ALA A 217 -6.20 -1.14 9.82
CA ALA A 217 -4.78 -0.83 9.94
C ALA A 217 -4.11 -0.76 8.58
N ASP A 218 -3.05 0.03 8.50
CA ASP A 218 -2.09 -0.02 7.41
C ASP A 218 -0.98 -1.00 7.79
N ILE A 219 -0.89 -2.12 7.08
CA ILE A 219 0.11 -3.15 7.33
C ILE A 219 1.06 -3.31 6.15
N VAL A 220 2.34 -3.50 6.45
CA VAL A 220 3.37 -3.82 5.45
C VAL A 220 3.63 -5.32 5.45
N TYR A 221 3.58 -5.91 4.26
CA TYR A 221 4.04 -7.26 3.96
C TYR A 221 5.34 -7.22 3.18
N ILE A 222 6.27 -8.14 3.48
CA ILE A 222 7.53 -8.32 2.74
C ILE A 222 7.71 -9.76 2.33
N LYS A 223 8.52 -10.02 1.29
CA LYS A 223 8.98 -11.40 1.01
C LYS A 223 9.71 -11.96 2.23
N ASP A 224 9.41 -13.22 2.54
CA ASP A 224 9.99 -13.95 3.67
C ASP A 224 11.53 -13.86 3.66
N PRO A 225 12.15 -13.14 4.63
CA PRO A 225 13.59 -12.92 4.65
C PRO A 225 14.38 -14.19 5.01
N LEU A 226 13.71 -15.30 5.34
CA LEU A 226 14.36 -16.60 5.50
C LEU A 226 14.51 -17.35 4.16
N LYS A 227 13.99 -16.81 3.05
CA LYS A 227 13.97 -17.46 1.72
C LYS A 227 14.70 -16.65 0.65
N PHE A 228 15.86 -16.09 1.00
CA PHE A 228 16.64 -15.26 0.07
C PHE A 228 17.03 -15.97 -1.22
N GLU A 229 17.18 -17.29 -1.21
CA GLU A 229 17.48 -18.10 -2.39
C GLU A 229 16.46 -17.93 -3.52
N LYS A 230 15.24 -17.47 -3.19
CA LYS A 230 14.18 -17.17 -4.17
C LYS A 230 14.26 -15.78 -4.77
N LEU A 231 15.16 -14.93 -4.29
CA LEU A 231 15.32 -13.55 -4.75
C LEU A 231 16.62 -13.41 -5.55
N SER A 232 16.52 -12.76 -6.71
CA SER A 232 17.70 -12.35 -7.48
C SER A 232 18.48 -11.25 -6.77
N ASN A 233 19.74 -11.04 -7.18
CA ASN A 233 20.57 -9.95 -6.66
C ASN A 233 19.93 -8.57 -6.90
N GLU A 234 19.27 -8.40 -8.05
CA GLU A 234 18.53 -7.18 -8.36
C GLU A 234 17.35 -6.97 -7.40
N GLN A 235 16.56 -8.02 -7.14
CA GLN A 235 15.45 -7.94 -6.20
C GLN A 235 15.93 -7.59 -4.80
N LEU A 236 17.05 -8.16 -4.34
CA LEU A 236 17.65 -7.79 -3.06
C LEU A 236 18.10 -6.32 -3.02
N LEU A 237 18.71 -5.81 -4.09
CA LEU A 237 19.07 -4.38 -4.19
C LEU A 237 17.83 -3.48 -4.14
N LYS A 238 16.75 -3.85 -4.84
CA LYS A 238 15.47 -3.13 -4.77
C LYS A 238 14.85 -3.21 -3.37
N SER A 239 14.91 -4.37 -2.71
CA SER A 239 14.43 -4.54 -1.34
C SER A 239 15.17 -3.65 -0.35
N ILE A 240 16.49 -3.47 -0.50
CA ILE A 240 17.30 -2.52 0.28
C ILE A 240 16.79 -1.07 0.11
N ILE A 241 16.50 -0.68 -1.13
CA ILE A 241 15.98 0.66 -1.44
C ILE A 241 14.60 0.87 -0.80
N ILE A 242 13.70 -0.11 -0.93
CA ILE A 242 12.34 -0.07 -0.37
C ILE A 242 12.39 -0.07 1.16
N SER A 243 13.14 -0.99 1.78
CA SER A 243 13.24 -1.11 3.24
C SER A 243 13.79 0.15 3.88
N ASN A 244 14.80 0.77 3.26
CA ASN A 244 15.42 1.98 3.79
C ASN A 244 14.54 3.23 3.58
N TYR A 245 14.06 3.46 2.36
CA TYR A 245 13.40 4.74 2.03
C TYR A 245 11.90 4.76 2.28
N CYS A 246 11.22 3.61 2.14
CA CYS A 246 9.78 3.50 2.34
C CYS A 246 9.47 3.02 3.75
N LEU A 247 10.03 1.88 4.12
CA LEU A 247 9.67 1.22 5.38
C LEU A 247 10.44 1.79 6.59
N LYS A 248 11.54 2.52 6.34
CA LYS A 248 12.48 2.99 7.37
C LYS A 248 12.97 1.87 8.30
N SER A 249 12.99 0.63 7.81
CA SER A 249 13.44 -0.55 8.55
C SER A 249 14.93 -0.78 8.31
N ILE A 250 15.73 -0.30 9.26
CA ILE A 250 17.19 -0.31 9.21
C ILE A 250 17.73 -1.74 9.35
N ASP A 251 17.16 -2.52 10.25
CA ASP A 251 17.50 -3.92 10.50
C ASP A 251 17.20 -4.82 9.30
N LEU A 252 16.04 -4.67 8.66
CA LEU A 252 15.72 -5.37 7.42
C LEU A 252 16.69 -4.98 6.29
N THR A 253 17.03 -3.70 6.19
CA THR A 253 18.02 -3.20 5.22
C THR A 253 19.38 -3.87 5.44
N VAL A 254 19.85 -3.95 6.69
CA VAL A 254 21.09 -4.65 7.06
C VAL A 254 21.02 -6.14 6.70
N CYS A 255 19.87 -6.77 6.92
CA CYS A 255 19.65 -8.18 6.59
C CYS A 255 19.93 -8.45 5.10
N TYR A 256 19.36 -7.63 4.21
CA TYR A 256 19.59 -7.74 2.76
C TYR A 256 21.02 -7.38 2.35
N LEU A 257 21.64 -6.38 2.98
CA LEU A 257 23.04 -6.01 2.72
C LEU A 257 23.99 -7.18 3.04
N ILE A 258 23.80 -7.82 4.19
CA ILE A 258 24.59 -9.00 4.59
C ILE A 258 24.42 -10.14 3.59
N GLU A 259 23.21 -10.37 3.09
CA GLU A 259 22.97 -11.38 2.06
C GLU A 259 23.72 -11.08 0.76
N LEU A 260 23.72 -9.82 0.30
CA LEU A 260 24.46 -9.43 -0.90
C LEU A 260 25.99 -9.46 -0.70
N GLU A 261 26.49 -9.25 0.52
CA GLU A 261 27.90 -9.49 0.85
C GLU A 261 28.25 -10.98 0.74
N LYS A 262 27.41 -11.87 1.26
CA LYS A 262 27.61 -13.33 1.14
C LYS A 262 27.66 -13.77 -0.33
N ARG A 263 26.82 -13.16 -1.16
CA ARG A 263 26.79 -13.39 -2.62
C ARG A 263 27.93 -12.71 -3.38
N LYS A 264 28.81 -11.99 -2.69
CA LYS A 264 29.92 -11.22 -3.28
C LYS A 264 29.46 -10.15 -4.28
N VAL A 265 28.22 -9.69 -4.17
CA VAL A 265 27.66 -8.58 -4.97
C VAL A 265 28.09 -7.25 -4.37
N LEU A 266 28.12 -7.16 -3.04
CA LEU A 266 28.61 -5.99 -2.32
C LEU A 266 29.95 -6.27 -1.64
N PRO A 267 30.82 -5.25 -1.48
CA PRO A 267 32.05 -5.38 -0.72
C PRO A 267 31.78 -5.80 0.73
N LYS A 268 32.70 -6.59 1.30
CA LYS A 268 32.67 -6.99 2.71
C LYS A 268 32.57 -5.75 3.61
N ASN A 269 31.73 -5.81 4.65
CA ASN A 269 31.45 -4.72 5.59
C ASN A 269 30.62 -3.54 5.04
N SER A 270 29.96 -3.68 3.89
CA SER A 270 28.97 -2.71 3.40
C SER A 270 27.87 -2.44 4.44
N TYR A 271 27.38 -3.45 5.16
CA TYR A 271 26.38 -3.27 6.22
C TYR A 271 26.92 -2.42 7.39
N ARG A 272 28.23 -2.48 7.69
CA ARG A 272 28.84 -1.63 8.73
C ARG A 272 28.92 -0.18 8.27
N LYS A 273 29.32 0.05 7.02
CA LYS A 273 29.32 1.40 6.41
C LYS A 273 27.90 1.99 6.40
N TYR A 274 26.89 1.19 6.04
CA TYR A 274 25.48 1.57 6.16
C TYR A 274 25.11 2.00 7.58
N MET A 275 25.40 1.17 8.59
CA MET A 275 25.05 1.45 9.99
C MET A 275 25.72 2.71 10.54
N LEU A 276 26.97 2.98 10.17
CA LEU A 276 27.65 4.23 10.54
C LEU A 276 26.95 5.47 9.98
N ASN A 277 26.42 5.38 8.76
CA ASN A 277 25.68 6.47 8.13
C ASN A 277 24.26 6.57 8.68
N ALA A 278 23.59 5.45 8.94
CA ALA A 278 22.23 5.41 9.47
C ALA A 278 22.14 5.98 10.89
N LYS A 279 23.13 5.77 11.75
CA LYS A 279 23.18 6.38 13.10
C LYS A 279 23.11 7.91 13.08
N LYS A 280 23.64 8.55 12.03
CA LYS A 280 23.57 10.01 11.83
C LYS A 280 22.18 10.51 11.39
N LEU A 281 21.22 9.60 11.15
CA LEU A 281 19.84 9.92 10.79
C LEU A 281 18.85 9.69 11.95
N ILE A 282 19.26 8.92 12.96
CA ILE A 282 18.44 8.60 14.15
C ILE A 282 18.73 9.58 15.30
N ASN A 283 19.95 10.14 15.33
CA ASN A 283 20.37 11.23 16.22
C ASN A 283 20.22 12.57 15.51
#